data_AF-A0A4Y2ST91-F1
#
_entry.id   AF-A0A4Y2ST91-F1
#
_cell.length_a   1.000
_cell.length_b   1.000
_cell.length_c   1.000
_cell.angle_alpha   90.00
_cell.angle_beta   90.00
_cell.angle_gamma   90.00
#
_symmetry.space_group_name_H-M   'P 1'
#
loop_
_entity.id
_entity.type
_entity.pdbx_description
1 polymer ?
#
loop_
_entity_poly.entity_id
_entity_poly.type
_entity_poly.pdbx_seq_one_letter_code
_entity_poly.pdbx_strand_id
1 'polypeptide(L)'
;MAKADKSTLIKIQSGSVLTEDVESVSNQIEDLVDEDESVSIWRDTEFCELYFKVIDKQLARGDYEENIKQAEHHFAEIRSRSDRWCRFKKENDLEQINLLKQSFYYRMMCIYFNATCISSAVAYYFGNFLNQNLKSLKGLLNKNVLRICSIGGGMPSDVVALIKVLESSIYIKDDVQIHVTVIDVDKKWKKPCIAILHSMENFRKEKWKIDFVVLDPSSQSVSPKVASAIREADFVSLFKFLNQLEYQDTEFKRNFFQKLSHLVSPGSVLFLMDDATIEVMQVFQGYLGRLHGHNLLFEVACRLHTLQLPAVKRHYGLYSKHLISTGMCNTFFELFCRAWVRTNESFLHTGSHLESFVPQIKKAEKSLEEKKAWQSQLRLLCRQLGNDKIPEGWRDCFVTEMKNQRCSKKRIQRTLNAAEKDPHLRKIYANQLMFASYQDFLEEAREIRNARKESDEALKDEKRKDFYRMKRRADFERQTYESCIQNLLQRLERNKCTKAKPMEAF
;
A
#
# COMPACT_ATOMS: atom_id res chain seq x y z
N MET A 1 -8.49 91.48 -17.40
CA MET A 1 -8.53 90.09 -17.89
C MET A 1 -7.80 89.25 -16.84
N ALA A 2 -8.49 88.72 -15.82
CA ALA A 2 -9.07 87.37 -15.79
C ALA A 2 -8.02 86.29 -16.06
N LYS A 3 -7.80 85.23 -15.26
CA LYS A 3 -8.43 84.63 -14.07
C LYS A 3 -7.39 83.61 -13.56
N ALA A 4 -7.12 83.54 -12.26
CA ALA A 4 -7.57 82.49 -11.34
C ALA A 4 -6.88 81.11 -11.47
N ASP A 5 -6.13 80.79 -10.41
CA ASP A 5 -6.06 79.53 -9.66
C ASP A 5 -6.95 78.35 -10.10
N LYS A 6 -6.35 77.15 -10.02
CA LYS A 6 -6.95 75.89 -9.50
C LYS A 6 -5.87 74.79 -9.49
N SER A 7 -5.39 74.41 -8.31
CA SER A 7 -5.89 73.31 -7.47
C SER A 7 -5.56 71.90 -7.97
N THR A 8 -4.59 71.30 -7.29
CA THR A 8 -4.63 69.95 -6.70
C THR A 8 -5.44 68.88 -7.43
N LEU A 9 -4.73 67.98 -8.11
CA LEU A 9 -5.23 66.67 -8.56
C LEU A 9 -4.44 65.58 -7.83
N ILE A 10 -5.07 65.03 -6.79
CA ILE A 10 -4.65 63.79 -6.14
C ILE A 10 -4.94 62.65 -7.14
N LYS A 11 -3.89 62.06 -7.70
CA LYS A 11 -3.98 60.78 -8.43
C LYS A 11 -4.05 59.65 -7.39
N ILE A 12 -5.24 59.07 -7.24
CA ILE A 12 -5.39 57.72 -6.71
C ILE A 12 -5.04 56.77 -7.86
N GLN A 13 -3.86 56.18 -7.82
CA GLN A 13 -3.52 55.06 -8.69
C GLN A 13 -4.01 53.77 -8.03
N SER A 14 -5.12 53.28 -8.57
CA SER A 14 -5.51 51.88 -8.54
C SER A 14 -4.59 51.04 -9.44
N GLY A 15 -4.13 49.91 -8.94
CA GLY A 15 -3.73 48.75 -9.76
C GLY A 15 -2.24 48.43 -9.80
N SER A 16 -1.86 47.28 -9.24
CA SER A 16 -1.27 46.16 -9.99
C SER A 16 -1.06 44.99 -9.01
N VAL A 17 -1.76 43.87 -9.24
CA VAL A 17 -1.24 42.63 -9.82
C VAL A 17 -0.36 41.86 -8.82
N LEU A 18 -1.02 40.91 -8.16
CA LEU A 18 -0.45 39.66 -7.67
C LEU A 18 0.10 38.87 -8.86
N THR A 19 1.42 38.76 -8.98
CA THR A 19 2.09 37.63 -9.65
C THR A 19 3.57 37.69 -9.29
N GLU A 20 3.95 36.98 -8.24
CA GLU A 20 5.29 36.40 -8.07
C GLU A 20 5.21 35.48 -6.85
N ASP A 21 5.02 34.18 -7.11
CA ASP A 21 5.38 33.04 -6.25
C ASP A 21 4.76 31.73 -6.82
N VAL A 22 4.93 31.48 -8.12
CA VAL A 22 4.56 30.20 -8.77
C VAL A 22 5.73 29.58 -9.54
N GLU A 23 6.97 29.96 -9.22
CA GLU A 23 8.18 29.31 -9.75
C GLU A 23 9.07 28.82 -8.61
N SER A 24 8.66 27.75 -7.93
CA SER A 24 9.62 26.89 -7.21
C SER A 24 9.18 25.43 -7.00
N VAL A 25 8.06 24.99 -7.59
CA VAL A 25 7.52 23.64 -7.32
C VAL A 25 8.13 22.55 -8.24
N SER A 26 8.95 22.90 -9.23
CA SER A 26 9.43 21.92 -10.23
C SER A 26 10.78 21.25 -9.92
N ASN A 27 11.51 21.62 -8.85
CA ASN A 27 12.88 21.14 -8.62
C ASN A 27 13.07 20.26 -7.36
N GLN A 28 12.02 19.65 -6.80
CA GLN A 28 12.12 18.79 -5.59
C GLN A 28 11.80 17.30 -5.81
N ILE A 29 11.91 16.78 -7.04
CA ILE A 29 11.59 15.36 -7.32
C ILE A 29 12.84 14.45 -7.36
N GLU A 30 14.07 14.97 -7.28
CA GLU A 30 15.28 14.12 -7.43
C GLU A 30 15.98 13.69 -6.14
N ASP A 31 15.64 14.23 -4.97
CA ASP A 31 16.15 13.70 -3.69
C ASP A 31 15.10 12.79 -3.04
N LEU A 32 14.88 11.62 -3.64
CA LEU A 32 14.43 10.47 -2.86
C LEU A 32 15.57 10.16 -1.90
N VAL A 33 15.44 10.58 -0.65
CA VAL A 33 16.29 10.07 0.44
C VAL A 33 15.93 8.59 0.57
N ASP A 34 16.58 7.75 -0.23
CA ASP A 34 16.58 6.31 -0.02
C ASP A 34 17.05 6.09 1.42
N GLU A 35 16.30 5.29 2.19
CA GLU A 35 16.74 4.90 3.53
C GLU A 35 18.18 4.40 3.42
N ASP A 36 19.06 4.99 4.22
CA ASP A 36 20.44 4.53 4.35
C ASP A 36 20.44 3.02 4.57
N GLU A 37 21.11 2.29 3.67
CA GLU A 37 21.16 0.84 3.65
C GLU A 37 21.59 0.28 5.02
N SER A 38 22.43 1.01 5.75
CA SER A 38 22.87 0.66 7.11
C SER A 38 21.72 0.68 8.14
N VAL A 39 20.79 1.63 8.03
CA VAL A 39 19.60 1.74 8.90
C VAL A 39 18.64 0.57 8.61
N SER A 40 18.47 0.23 7.34
CA SER A 40 17.65 -0.93 6.93
C SER A 40 18.20 -2.25 7.49
N ILE A 41 19.52 -2.47 7.40
CA ILE A 41 20.18 -3.70 7.91
C ILE A 41 20.01 -3.84 9.43
N TRP A 42 20.25 -2.76 10.19
CA TRP A 42 20.13 -2.80 11.65
C TRP A 42 18.68 -3.09 12.08
N ARG A 43 17.71 -2.46 11.43
CA ARG A 43 16.29 -2.63 11.72
C ARG A 43 15.80 -4.05 11.42
N ASP A 44 16.19 -4.64 10.29
CA ASP A 44 15.85 -6.02 9.95
C ASP A 44 16.41 -7.02 10.97
N THR A 45 17.63 -6.77 11.45
CA THR A 45 18.29 -7.56 12.50
C THR A 45 17.55 -7.43 13.83
N GLU A 46 17.12 -6.22 14.19
CA GLU A 46 16.32 -5.97 15.39
C GLU A 46 14.98 -6.71 15.35
N PHE A 47 14.27 -6.69 14.21
CA PHE A 47 13.04 -7.46 14.04
C PHE A 47 13.26 -8.96 14.23
N CYS A 48 14.30 -9.52 13.60
CA CYS A 48 14.69 -10.92 13.79
C CYS A 48 14.85 -11.28 15.27
N GLU A 49 15.60 -10.47 16.02
CA GLU A 49 15.86 -10.71 17.44
C GLU A 49 14.64 -10.54 18.32
N LEU A 50 13.79 -9.55 18.03
CA LEU A 50 12.54 -9.33 18.73
C LEU A 50 11.66 -10.57 18.64
N TYR A 51 11.35 -11.03 17.42
CA TYR A 51 10.49 -12.20 17.24
C TYR A 51 11.12 -13.45 17.85
N PHE A 52 12.44 -13.62 17.70
CA PHE A 52 13.15 -14.76 18.27
C PHE A 52 13.00 -14.81 19.79
N LYS A 53 13.30 -13.71 20.47
CA LYS A 53 13.20 -13.61 21.93
C LYS A 53 11.79 -13.93 22.43
N VAL A 54 10.76 -13.49 21.70
CA VAL A 54 9.36 -13.80 22.06
C VAL A 54 9.06 -15.27 21.86
N ILE A 55 9.37 -15.81 20.69
CA ILE A 55 9.10 -17.21 20.35
C ILE A 55 9.83 -18.13 21.33
N ASP A 56 11.13 -17.92 21.54
CA ASP A 56 11.96 -18.71 22.46
C ASP A 56 11.40 -18.67 23.88
N LYS A 57 11.03 -17.48 24.38
CA LYS A 57 10.39 -17.35 25.69
C LYS A 57 9.05 -18.10 25.78
N GLN A 58 8.26 -18.14 24.71
CA GLN A 58 7.00 -18.89 24.71
C GLN A 58 7.25 -20.39 24.66
N LEU A 59 8.23 -20.85 23.89
CA LEU A 59 8.63 -22.27 23.83
C LEU A 59 9.21 -22.74 25.17
N ALA A 60 9.94 -21.88 25.89
CA ALA A 60 10.51 -22.15 27.21
C ALA A 60 9.48 -22.26 28.35
N ARG A 61 8.19 -22.03 28.08
CA ARG A 61 7.13 -22.23 29.07
C ARG A 61 6.76 -23.71 29.16
N GLY A 62 7.19 -24.38 30.22
CA GLY A 62 6.94 -25.81 30.43
C GLY A 62 8.09 -26.65 29.90
N ASP A 63 7.79 -27.81 29.31
CA ASP A 63 8.81 -28.66 28.69
C ASP A 63 9.23 -28.09 27.33
N TYR A 64 10.42 -27.48 27.30
CA TYR A 64 10.98 -26.85 26.13
C TYR A 64 11.18 -27.81 24.96
N GLU A 65 11.68 -29.03 25.25
CA GLU A 65 11.95 -30.01 24.20
C GLU A 65 10.65 -30.56 23.63
N GLU A 66 9.64 -30.79 24.47
CA GLU A 66 8.32 -31.23 24.01
C GLU A 66 7.65 -30.15 23.15
N ASN A 67 7.70 -28.90 23.57
CA ASN A 67 7.13 -27.77 22.83
C ASN A 67 7.79 -27.58 21.46
N ILE A 68 9.11 -27.72 21.38
CA ILE A 68 9.85 -27.69 20.10
C ILE A 68 9.45 -28.88 19.23
N LYS A 69 9.43 -30.11 19.79
CA LYS A 69 9.04 -31.31 19.03
C LYS A 69 7.62 -31.18 18.48
N GLN A 70 6.68 -30.62 19.25
CA GLN A 70 5.32 -30.35 18.80
C GLN A 70 5.29 -29.31 17.67
N ALA A 71 6.03 -28.20 17.81
CA ALA A 71 6.11 -27.17 16.77
C ALA A 71 6.72 -27.72 15.47
N GLU A 72 7.82 -28.47 15.55
CA GLU A 72 8.48 -29.12 14.41
C GLU A 72 7.56 -30.15 13.74
N HIS A 73 6.88 -30.99 14.54
CA HIS A 73 5.94 -31.98 14.04
C HIS A 73 4.79 -31.33 13.27
N HIS A 74 4.14 -30.32 13.86
CA HIS A 74 3.06 -29.58 13.22
C HIS A 74 3.50 -28.91 11.92
N PHE A 75 4.72 -28.37 11.89
CA PHE A 75 5.25 -27.69 10.71
C PHE A 75 5.63 -28.68 9.60
N ALA A 76 6.32 -29.77 9.94
CA ALA A 76 6.66 -30.83 8.99
C ALA A 76 5.39 -31.46 8.40
N GLU A 77 4.36 -31.66 9.22
CA GLU A 77 3.08 -32.20 8.79
C GLU A 77 2.35 -31.24 7.84
N ILE A 78 2.29 -29.94 8.16
CA ILE A 78 1.66 -28.95 7.28
C ILE A 78 2.45 -28.78 5.99
N ARG A 79 3.78 -28.80 6.02
CA ARG A 79 4.63 -28.64 4.83
C ARG A 79 4.62 -29.86 3.91
N SER A 80 4.74 -31.06 4.48
CA SER A 80 4.64 -32.31 3.72
C SER A 80 3.26 -32.50 3.07
N ARG A 81 2.24 -31.89 3.68
CA ARG A 81 0.90 -31.75 3.12
C ARG A 81 0.80 -30.55 2.16
N SER A 82 1.56 -29.46 2.35
CA SER A 82 1.61 -28.25 1.49
C SER A 82 2.12 -28.48 0.09
N ASP A 83 3.21 -29.24 -0.03
CA ASP A 83 3.73 -29.66 -1.33
C ASP A 83 2.79 -30.65 -2.06
N ARG A 84 1.71 -31.12 -1.38
CA ARG A 84 0.63 -31.94 -1.92
C ARG A 84 -0.72 -31.20 -2.04
N TRP A 85 -0.77 -29.86 -2.04
CA TRP A 85 -2.03 -29.10 -2.11
C TRP A 85 -2.88 -29.35 -3.37
N CYS A 86 -2.35 -30.04 -4.37
CA CYS A 86 -3.16 -30.55 -5.48
C CYS A 86 -3.89 -31.90 -5.21
N ARG A 87 -3.76 -32.52 -4.02
CA ARG A 87 -4.33 -33.86 -3.73
C ARG A 87 -4.70 -34.07 -2.26
N PHE A 88 -5.58 -33.25 -1.69
CA PHE A 88 -6.33 -33.68 -0.50
C PHE A 88 -7.39 -34.68 -0.94
N LYS A 89 -7.16 -35.97 -0.69
CA LYS A 89 -8.04 -37.07 -1.14
C LYS A 89 -9.09 -37.49 -0.11
N LYS A 90 -9.03 -37.01 1.14
CA LYS A 90 -9.90 -37.46 2.24
C LYS A 90 -10.25 -36.32 3.21
N GLU A 91 -11.50 -36.28 3.67
CA GLU A 91 -12.02 -35.27 4.63
C GLU A 91 -11.27 -35.27 5.98
N ASN A 92 -10.85 -36.45 6.47
CA ASN A 92 -10.10 -36.59 7.72
C ASN A 92 -8.75 -35.84 7.73
N ASP A 93 -8.11 -35.69 6.56
CA ASP A 93 -6.83 -34.97 6.46
C ASP A 93 -7.04 -33.45 6.65
N LEU A 94 -8.19 -32.95 6.22
CA LEU A 94 -8.57 -31.54 6.34
C LEU A 94 -8.91 -31.19 7.80
N GLU A 95 -9.61 -32.08 8.51
CA GLU A 95 -9.94 -31.90 9.92
C GLU A 95 -8.68 -31.84 10.80
N GLN A 96 -7.73 -32.74 10.58
CA GLN A 96 -6.44 -32.71 11.27
C GLN A 96 -5.67 -31.42 10.99
N ILE A 97 -5.54 -31.00 9.72
CA ILE A 97 -4.87 -29.74 9.37
C ILE A 97 -5.56 -28.55 10.05
N ASN A 98 -6.89 -28.55 10.09
CA ASN A 98 -7.64 -27.51 10.77
C ASN A 98 -7.36 -27.50 12.27
N LEU A 99 -7.28 -28.65 12.94
CA LEU A 99 -6.86 -28.73 14.34
C LEU A 99 -5.44 -28.19 14.55
N LEU A 100 -4.50 -28.51 13.66
CA LEU A 100 -3.13 -28.01 13.72
C LEU A 100 -3.06 -26.50 13.53
N LYS A 101 -3.78 -25.97 12.53
CA LYS A 101 -3.93 -24.53 12.28
C LYS A 101 -4.55 -23.79 13.47
N GLN A 102 -5.27 -24.51 14.34
CA GLN A 102 -5.86 -23.96 15.56
C GLN A 102 -4.92 -23.96 16.76
N SER A 103 -3.76 -24.63 16.70
CA SER A 103 -2.79 -24.63 17.79
C SER A 103 -2.08 -23.28 17.97
N PHE A 104 -1.61 -23.02 19.19
CA PHE A 104 -0.79 -21.85 19.50
C PHE A 104 0.58 -21.95 18.81
N TYR A 105 1.21 -23.12 18.83
CA TYR A 105 2.52 -23.37 18.23
C TYR A 105 2.52 -23.13 16.72
N TYR A 106 1.48 -23.57 16.01
CA TYR A 106 1.36 -23.27 14.58
C TYR A 106 1.38 -21.76 14.30
N ARG A 107 0.62 -20.96 15.06
CA ARG A 107 0.58 -19.51 14.88
C ARG A 107 1.92 -18.85 15.19
N MET A 108 2.60 -19.29 16.25
CA MET A 108 3.96 -18.82 16.56
C MET A 108 4.94 -19.17 15.44
N MET A 109 4.78 -20.32 14.80
CA MET A 109 5.57 -20.70 13.62
C MET A 109 5.21 -19.89 12.37
N CYS A 110 3.94 -19.52 12.18
CA CYS A 110 3.57 -18.60 11.10
C CYS A 110 4.20 -17.21 11.30
N ILE A 111 4.22 -16.71 12.54
CA ILE A 111 4.93 -15.49 12.91
C ILE A 111 6.41 -15.65 12.59
N TYR A 112 7.06 -16.71 13.11
CA TYR A 112 8.46 -17.01 12.82
C TYR A 112 8.79 -16.93 11.32
N PHE A 113 7.97 -17.58 10.50
CA PHE A 113 8.24 -17.72 9.08
C PHE A 113 8.13 -16.41 8.31
N ASN A 114 7.27 -15.49 8.73
CA ASN A 114 6.91 -14.31 7.93
C ASN A 114 7.30 -12.98 8.58
N ALA A 115 7.36 -12.91 9.91
CA ALA A 115 7.27 -11.65 10.63
C ALA A 115 8.42 -10.70 10.33
N THR A 116 9.67 -11.19 10.24
CA THR A 116 10.80 -10.32 9.89
C THR A 116 10.62 -9.69 8.51
N CYS A 117 10.33 -10.47 7.48
CA CYS A 117 10.20 -9.93 6.12
C CYS A 117 8.97 -9.03 5.96
N ILE A 118 7.88 -9.31 6.69
CA ILE A 118 6.72 -8.41 6.74
C ILE A 118 7.10 -7.10 7.43
N SER A 119 7.72 -7.16 8.61
CA SER A 119 8.10 -5.95 9.35
C SER A 119 9.12 -5.12 8.58
N SER A 120 10.07 -5.76 7.92
CA SER A 120 11.02 -5.12 7.02
C SER A 120 10.31 -4.38 5.88
N ALA A 121 9.38 -5.04 5.18
CA ALA A 121 8.61 -4.44 4.11
C ALA A 121 7.78 -3.25 4.61
N VAL A 122 7.03 -3.45 5.70
CA VAL A 122 6.19 -2.40 6.28
C VAL A 122 7.05 -1.22 6.72
N ALA A 123 8.17 -1.46 7.39
CA ALA A 123 9.04 -0.39 7.85
C ALA A 123 9.60 0.43 6.68
N TYR A 124 10.06 -0.24 5.62
CA TYR A 124 10.60 0.42 4.43
C TYR A 124 9.53 1.23 3.70
N TYR A 125 8.39 0.63 3.35
CA TYR A 125 7.36 1.33 2.57
C TYR A 125 6.63 2.41 3.38
N PHE A 126 6.36 2.15 4.66
CA PHE A 126 5.71 3.14 5.52
C PHE A 126 6.66 4.28 5.87
N GLY A 127 7.94 4.00 6.14
CA GLY A 127 8.97 5.03 6.36
C GLY A 127 9.10 5.97 5.16
N ASN A 128 9.19 5.40 3.95
CA ASN A 128 9.20 6.18 2.71
C ASN A 128 7.92 7.01 2.54
N PHE A 129 6.75 6.43 2.80
CA PHE A 129 5.49 7.16 2.79
C PHE A 129 5.50 8.37 3.74
N LEU A 130 5.91 8.17 5.00
CA LEU A 130 5.96 9.24 6.00
C LEU A 130 6.94 10.35 5.59
N ASN A 131 8.14 9.98 5.14
CA ASN A 131 9.16 10.94 4.73
C ASN A 131 8.70 11.80 3.55
N GLN A 132 8.08 11.17 2.54
CA GLN A 132 7.59 11.88 1.35
C GLN A 132 6.37 12.78 1.63
N ASN A 133 5.55 12.42 2.62
CA ASN A 133 4.26 13.08 2.89
C ASN A 133 4.23 13.85 4.20
N LEU A 134 5.40 14.12 4.76
CA LEU A 134 5.53 14.66 6.11
C LEU A 134 4.75 15.95 6.35
N LYS A 135 4.85 16.92 5.42
CA LYS A 135 4.14 18.20 5.51
C LYS A 135 2.63 18.00 5.63
N SER A 136 2.09 17.07 4.84
CA SER A 136 0.67 16.72 4.81
C SER A 136 0.22 15.97 6.08
N LEU A 137 1.12 15.23 6.72
CA LEU A 137 0.83 14.39 7.89
C LEU A 137 1.17 15.06 9.24
N LYS A 138 1.80 16.23 9.23
CA LYS A 138 2.26 16.92 10.46
C LYS A 138 1.17 17.08 11.51
N GLY A 139 -0.05 17.45 11.10
CA GLY A 139 -1.18 17.61 12.03
C GLY A 139 -1.60 16.29 12.72
N LEU A 140 -1.47 15.17 12.01
CA LEU A 140 -1.76 13.84 12.52
C LEU A 140 -0.66 13.35 13.46
N LEU A 141 0.61 13.53 13.08
CA LEU A 141 1.78 13.11 13.87
C LEU A 141 1.98 13.90 15.17
N ASN A 142 1.46 15.14 15.24
CA ASN A 142 1.57 16.00 16.43
C ASN A 142 0.58 15.67 17.56
N LYS A 143 -0.31 14.69 17.38
CA LYS A 143 -1.30 14.29 18.39
C LYS A 143 -0.61 13.67 19.60
N ASN A 144 -1.13 13.95 20.80
CA ASN A 144 -0.63 13.33 22.03
C ASN A 144 -1.00 11.84 22.14
N VAL A 145 -2.04 11.41 21.42
CA VAL A 145 -2.46 10.00 21.32
C VAL A 145 -2.58 9.65 19.84
N LEU A 146 -1.79 8.68 19.39
CA LEU A 146 -1.88 8.08 18.06
C LEU A 146 -2.61 6.75 18.14
N ARG A 147 -3.69 6.62 17.36
CA ARG A 147 -4.50 5.41 17.27
C ARG A 147 -4.18 4.66 15.98
N ILE A 148 -3.74 3.41 16.11
CA ILE A 148 -3.44 2.51 14.99
C ILE A 148 -4.49 1.40 15.01
N CYS A 149 -5.14 1.16 13.88
CA CYS A 149 -6.04 0.04 13.67
C CYS A 149 -5.48 -0.88 12.59
N SER A 150 -5.04 -2.08 12.95
CA SER A 150 -4.58 -3.08 11.98
C SER A 150 -5.68 -4.09 11.69
N ILE A 151 -6.14 -4.11 10.44
CA ILE A 151 -7.14 -5.06 9.94
C ILE A 151 -6.40 -6.23 9.30
N GLY A 152 -6.70 -7.41 9.81
CA GLY A 152 -5.96 -8.63 9.56
C GLY A 152 -4.64 -8.76 10.32
N GLY A 153 -4.49 -7.98 11.40
CA GLY A 153 -3.26 -7.89 12.20
C GLY A 153 -3.03 -9.03 13.19
N GLY A 154 -3.71 -10.17 13.06
CA GLY A 154 -3.55 -11.31 13.97
C GLY A 154 -2.09 -11.75 14.13
N MET A 155 -1.32 -11.65 13.06
CA MET A 155 0.14 -11.61 13.11
C MET A 155 0.58 -10.14 13.15
N PRO A 156 1.05 -9.62 14.30
CA PRO A 156 1.17 -8.18 14.55
C PRO A 156 2.38 -7.52 13.86
N SER A 157 2.93 -8.15 12.82
CA SER A 157 4.21 -7.76 12.23
C SER A 157 4.16 -6.40 11.53
N ASP A 158 3.00 -6.04 10.99
CA ASP A 158 2.73 -4.72 10.45
C ASP A 158 2.70 -3.67 11.56
N VAL A 159 1.96 -3.91 12.64
CA VAL A 159 1.87 -3.01 13.80
C VAL A 159 3.24 -2.78 14.42
N VAL A 160 4.01 -3.85 14.65
CA VAL A 160 5.37 -3.76 15.21
C VAL A 160 6.24 -2.84 14.36
N ALA A 161 6.18 -2.98 13.04
CA ALA A 161 6.95 -2.16 12.12
C ALA A 161 6.47 -0.70 12.06
N LEU A 162 5.16 -0.48 11.99
CA LEU A 162 4.57 0.87 12.02
C LEU A 162 5.04 1.62 13.26
N ILE A 163 4.94 0.98 14.43
CA ILE A 163 5.39 1.54 15.70
C ILE A 163 6.87 1.88 15.64
N LYS A 164 7.73 0.95 15.20
CA LYS A 164 9.18 1.19 15.13
C LYS A 164 9.57 2.34 14.20
N VAL A 165 8.87 2.49 13.07
CA VAL A 165 9.06 3.63 12.17
C VAL A 165 8.60 4.93 12.83
N LEU A 166 7.44 4.91 13.47
CA LEU A 166 6.91 6.07 14.19
C LEU A 166 7.88 6.52 15.30
N GLU A 167 8.40 5.59 16.10
CA GLU A 167 9.36 5.89 17.17
C GLU A 167 10.69 6.46 16.71
N SER A 168 11.17 6.01 15.55
CA SER A 168 12.40 6.55 14.96
C SER A 168 12.18 7.86 14.22
N SER A 169 10.93 8.33 14.12
CA SER A 169 10.60 9.59 13.46
C SER A 169 10.83 10.76 14.41
N ILE A 170 11.69 11.70 14.01
CA ILE A 170 11.97 12.95 14.75
C ILE A 170 10.75 13.86 14.97
N TYR A 171 9.62 13.53 14.35
CA TYR A 171 8.39 14.32 14.38
C TYR A 171 7.37 13.81 15.39
N ILE A 172 7.63 12.66 16.02
CA ILE A 172 6.82 12.16 17.11
C ILE A 172 7.44 12.62 18.41
N LYS A 173 6.62 13.18 19.31
CA LYS A 173 7.10 13.61 20.63
C LYS A 173 7.42 12.38 21.48
N ASP A 174 8.43 12.48 22.33
CA ASP A 174 8.87 11.41 23.25
C ASP A 174 7.77 10.92 24.23
N ASP A 175 6.70 11.71 24.40
CA ASP A 175 5.57 11.43 25.30
C ASP A 175 4.28 10.96 24.59
N VAL A 176 4.29 10.76 23.27
CA VAL A 176 3.11 10.29 22.54
C VAL A 176 2.65 8.91 23.04
N GLN A 177 1.36 8.79 23.32
CA GLN A 177 0.71 7.52 23.63
C GLN A 177 0.26 6.83 22.35
N ILE A 178 0.59 5.55 22.19
CA ILE A 178 0.16 4.75 21.04
C ILE A 178 -0.92 3.76 21.50
N HIS A 179 -2.09 3.83 20.88
CA HIS A 179 -3.19 2.91 21.08
C HIS A 179 -3.32 2.03 19.84
N VAL A 180 -3.23 0.72 20.02
CA VAL A 180 -3.35 -0.25 18.94
C VAL A 180 -4.65 -1.00 19.09
N THR A 181 -5.47 -1.02 18.04
CA THR A 181 -6.55 -1.98 17.89
C THR A 181 -6.20 -2.97 16.79
N VAL A 182 -6.16 -4.26 17.11
CA VAL A 182 -6.00 -5.33 16.14
C VAL A 182 -7.37 -5.93 15.84
N ILE A 183 -7.70 -6.00 14.56
CA ILE A 183 -8.93 -6.59 14.05
C ILE A 183 -8.56 -7.84 13.25
N ASP A 184 -9.12 -8.99 13.58
CA ASP A 184 -8.85 -10.24 12.87
C ASP A 184 -10.08 -11.15 12.82
N VAL A 185 -10.22 -11.94 11.76
CA VAL A 185 -11.33 -12.90 11.62
C VAL A 185 -11.23 -14.07 12.59
N ASP A 186 -10.03 -14.44 13.01
CA ASP A 186 -9.80 -15.58 13.91
C ASP A 186 -9.35 -15.13 15.31
N LYS A 187 -10.27 -15.29 16.27
CA LYS A 187 -10.05 -15.00 17.70
C LYS A 187 -8.83 -15.70 18.31
N LYS A 188 -8.34 -16.80 17.71
CA LYS A 188 -7.19 -17.56 18.21
C LYS A 188 -5.87 -16.81 18.00
N TRP A 189 -5.82 -15.82 17.11
CA TRP A 189 -4.67 -14.92 16.96
C TRP A 189 -4.46 -13.97 18.13
N LYS A 190 -5.50 -13.73 18.96
CA LYS A 190 -5.43 -12.82 20.09
C LYS A 190 -4.25 -13.13 21.03
N LYS A 191 -4.05 -14.39 21.41
CA LYS A 191 -2.99 -14.78 22.35
C LYS A 191 -1.58 -14.57 21.77
N PRO A 192 -1.22 -15.10 20.58
CA PRO A 192 0.06 -14.82 19.93
C PRO A 192 0.32 -13.32 19.71
N CYS A 193 -0.69 -12.60 19.20
CA CYS A 193 -0.62 -11.17 18.92
C CYS A 193 -0.22 -10.37 20.16
N ILE A 194 -0.99 -10.55 21.25
CA ILE A 194 -0.76 -9.88 22.53
C ILE A 194 0.61 -10.26 23.13
N ALA A 195 1.05 -11.51 22.99
CA ALA A 195 2.35 -11.95 23.50
C ALA A 195 3.53 -11.24 22.83
N ILE A 196 3.45 -10.99 21.52
CA ILE A 196 4.48 -10.25 20.76
C ILE A 196 4.45 -8.78 21.14
N LEU A 197 3.27 -8.15 21.07
CA LEU A 197 3.15 -6.71 21.32
C LEU A 197 3.61 -6.35 22.74
N HIS A 198 3.19 -7.08 23.78
CA HIS A 198 3.68 -6.83 25.15
C HIS A 198 5.18 -7.05 25.36
N SER A 199 5.84 -7.74 24.43
CA SER A 199 7.27 -7.98 24.55
C SER A 199 8.11 -6.79 24.08
N MET A 200 7.54 -5.85 23.30
CA MET A 200 8.19 -4.59 22.96
C MET A 200 8.30 -3.71 24.21
N GLU A 201 9.44 -3.04 24.37
CA GLU A 201 9.77 -2.28 25.59
C GLU A 201 8.74 -1.21 25.96
N ASN A 202 8.08 -0.62 24.96
CA ASN A 202 7.19 0.51 25.17
C ASN A 202 5.79 0.09 25.66
N PHE A 203 5.35 -1.14 25.37
CA PHE A 203 4.18 -1.74 26.03
C PHE A 203 4.46 -2.16 27.48
N ARG A 204 5.72 -2.19 27.92
CA ARG A 204 6.08 -2.46 29.33
C ARG A 204 6.04 -1.22 30.22
N LYS A 205 6.04 -0.02 29.62
CA LYS A 205 6.06 1.28 30.35
C LYS A 205 4.67 1.85 30.63
N GLU A 206 3.59 1.06 30.49
CA GLU A 206 2.17 1.46 30.66
C GLU A 206 1.68 2.63 29.79
N LYS A 207 2.51 3.15 28.88
CA LYS A 207 2.13 4.26 27.99
C LYS A 207 1.08 3.86 26.94
N TRP A 208 0.89 2.56 26.69
CA TRP A 208 0.25 2.06 25.47
C TRP A 208 -0.86 1.05 25.74
N LYS A 209 -1.88 1.04 24.88
CA LYS A 209 -3.06 0.17 24.99
C LYS A 209 -3.16 -0.77 23.78
N ILE A 210 -3.51 -2.03 24.02
CA ILE A 210 -3.78 -3.03 22.98
C ILE A 210 -5.21 -3.52 23.13
N ASP A 211 -6.02 -3.30 22.11
CA ASP A 211 -7.35 -3.87 21.96
C ASP A 211 -7.33 -4.94 20.85
N PHE A 212 -8.07 -6.03 21.03
CA PHE A 212 -8.25 -7.07 20.01
C PHE A 212 -9.74 -7.29 19.76
N VAL A 213 -10.17 -7.08 18.52
CA VAL A 213 -11.55 -7.17 18.07
C VAL A 213 -11.67 -8.28 17.02
N VAL A 214 -12.65 -9.15 17.19
CA VAL A 214 -12.93 -10.20 16.21
C VAL A 214 -13.81 -9.64 15.11
N LEU A 215 -13.41 -9.84 13.86
CA LEU A 215 -14.17 -9.54 12.67
C LEU A 215 -15.00 -10.76 12.28
N ASP A 216 -16.30 -10.56 12.03
CA ASP A 216 -17.13 -11.60 11.43
C ASP A 216 -17.27 -11.30 9.93
N PRO A 217 -16.55 -12.04 9.05
CA PRO A 217 -16.63 -11.83 7.62
C PRO A 217 -17.90 -12.45 7.00
N SER A 218 -18.68 -13.25 7.76
CA SER A 218 -19.92 -13.86 7.25
C SER A 218 -21.10 -12.88 7.23
N SER A 219 -21.01 -11.82 8.03
CA SER A 219 -22.01 -10.76 8.07
C SER A 219 -21.78 -9.76 6.94
N GLN A 220 -22.87 -9.41 6.24
CA GLN A 220 -22.83 -8.29 5.28
C GLN A 220 -22.60 -6.93 5.97
N SER A 221 -22.72 -6.86 7.31
CA SER A 221 -22.58 -5.65 8.11
C SER A 221 -21.31 -5.67 8.96
N VAL A 222 -20.61 -4.53 9.01
CA VAL A 222 -19.46 -4.36 9.90
C VAL A 222 -19.98 -4.14 11.32
N SER A 223 -19.48 -4.94 12.28
CA SER A 223 -19.93 -4.81 13.67
C SER A 223 -19.64 -3.41 14.24
N PRO A 224 -20.45 -2.90 15.19
CA PRO A 224 -20.24 -1.58 15.77
C PRO A 224 -18.85 -1.39 16.38
N LYS A 225 -18.28 -2.46 16.98
CA LYS A 225 -16.94 -2.46 17.57
C LYS A 225 -15.85 -2.30 16.50
N VAL A 226 -15.93 -3.03 15.40
CA VAL A 226 -15.00 -2.89 14.27
C VAL A 226 -15.15 -1.50 13.66
N ALA A 227 -16.37 -1.03 13.47
CA ALA A 227 -16.63 0.28 12.89
C ALA A 227 -16.14 1.44 13.76
N SER A 228 -16.22 1.34 15.09
CA SER A 228 -15.65 2.33 16.02
C SER A 228 -14.13 2.30 15.98
N ALA A 229 -13.51 1.11 16.03
CA ALA A 229 -12.06 0.96 15.94
C ALA A 229 -11.46 1.60 14.68
N ILE A 230 -12.11 1.44 13.52
CA ILE A 230 -11.65 2.04 12.26
C ILE A 230 -11.89 3.56 12.24
N ARG A 231 -13.05 4.03 12.71
CA ARG A 231 -13.40 5.47 12.72
C ARG A 231 -12.51 6.28 13.66
N GLU A 232 -12.09 5.70 14.76
CA GLU A 232 -11.27 6.38 15.77
C GLU A 232 -9.77 6.34 15.43
N ALA A 233 -9.36 5.52 14.46
CA ALA A 233 -7.96 5.36 14.12
C ALA A 233 -7.41 6.56 13.32
N ASP A 234 -6.16 6.91 13.62
CA ASP A 234 -5.34 7.84 12.84
C ASP A 234 -4.68 7.11 11.67
N PHE A 235 -4.21 5.89 11.91
CA PHE A 235 -3.66 5.00 10.90
C PHE A 235 -4.47 3.71 10.86
N VAL A 236 -5.00 3.35 9.70
CA VAL A 236 -5.65 2.07 9.44
C VAL A 236 -4.74 1.28 8.52
N SER A 237 -4.20 0.15 8.98
CA SER A 237 -3.37 -0.73 8.16
C SER A 237 -4.15 -1.97 7.69
N LEU A 238 -3.91 -2.36 6.45
CA LEU A 238 -4.34 -3.63 5.88
C LEU A 238 -3.10 -4.31 5.32
N PHE A 239 -2.66 -5.40 5.95
CA PHE A 239 -1.53 -6.18 5.45
C PHE A 239 -1.99 -7.59 5.07
N LYS A 240 -1.76 -8.00 3.82
CA LYS A 240 -2.17 -9.31 3.30
C LYS A 240 -3.62 -9.68 3.67
N PHE A 241 -4.49 -8.67 3.64
CA PHE A 241 -5.85 -8.75 4.17
C PHE A 241 -6.69 -9.76 3.42
N LEU A 242 -6.51 -9.88 2.10
CA LEU A 242 -7.33 -10.80 1.30
C LEU A 242 -7.09 -12.28 1.63
N ASN A 243 -5.94 -12.63 2.21
CA ASN A 243 -5.67 -13.99 2.68
C ASN A 243 -6.63 -14.42 3.79
N GLN A 244 -7.23 -13.47 4.53
CA GLN A 244 -8.24 -13.75 5.55
C GLN A 244 -9.62 -14.04 4.95
N LEU A 245 -9.81 -13.73 3.67
CA LEU A 245 -11.05 -13.89 2.93
C LEU A 245 -10.89 -14.94 1.82
N GLU A 246 -9.96 -15.89 1.95
CA GLU A 246 -9.59 -16.86 0.91
C GLU A 246 -10.82 -17.51 0.24
N TYR A 247 -11.82 -17.88 1.04
CA TYR A 247 -13.05 -18.56 0.59
C TYR A 247 -14.12 -17.65 -0.04
N GLN A 248 -13.92 -16.32 -0.01
CA GLN A 248 -14.87 -15.35 -0.55
C GLN A 248 -14.52 -15.00 -2.00
N ASP A 249 -15.54 -14.72 -2.81
CA ASP A 249 -15.34 -14.27 -4.18
C ASP A 249 -14.77 -12.84 -4.25
N THR A 250 -14.32 -12.44 -5.44
CA THR A 250 -13.69 -11.15 -5.70
C THR A 250 -14.66 -9.98 -5.49
N GLU A 251 -15.94 -10.16 -5.78
CA GLU A 251 -16.96 -9.11 -5.64
C GLU A 251 -17.24 -8.81 -4.17
N PHE A 252 -17.41 -9.87 -3.36
CA PHE A 252 -17.51 -9.77 -1.92
C PHE A 252 -16.30 -9.05 -1.33
N LYS A 253 -15.08 -9.49 -1.68
CA LYS A 253 -13.82 -8.88 -1.22
C LYS A 253 -13.78 -7.38 -1.53
N ARG A 254 -14.17 -6.99 -2.76
CA ARG A 254 -14.22 -5.58 -3.20
C ARG A 254 -15.23 -4.77 -2.40
N ASN A 255 -16.46 -5.27 -2.28
CA ASN A 255 -17.53 -4.61 -1.56
C ASN A 255 -17.19 -4.46 -0.07
N PHE A 256 -16.54 -5.47 0.51
CA PHE A 256 -16.12 -5.44 1.90
C PHE A 256 -14.98 -4.44 2.14
N PHE A 257 -13.96 -4.42 1.27
CA PHE A 257 -12.92 -3.38 1.32
C PHE A 257 -13.50 -1.98 1.20
N GLN A 258 -14.44 -1.75 0.27
CA GLN A 258 -15.12 -0.46 0.12
C GLN A 258 -15.82 -0.06 1.43
N LYS A 259 -16.59 -0.96 2.05
CA LYS A 259 -17.24 -0.71 3.34
C LYS A 259 -16.23 -0.32 4.43
N LEU A 260 -15.13 -1.06 4.57
CA LEU A 260 -14.08 -0.74 5.53
C LEU A 260 -13.44 0.62 5.27
N SER A 261 -13.15 0.92 4.00
CA SER A 261 -12.56 2.20 3.60
C SER A 261 -13.47 3.40 3.88
N HIS A 262 -14.79 3.25 3.76
CA HIS A 262 -15.75 4.31 4.08
C HIS A 262 -15.84 4.62 5.56
N LEU A 263 -15.40 3.71 6.43
CA LEU A 263 -15.35 3.93 7.88
C LEU A 263 -14.13 4.72 8.32
N VAL A 264 -13.11 4.89 7.46
CA VAL A 264 -11.93 5.69 7.78
C VAL A 264 -12.34 7.15 7.94
N SER A 265 -12.00 7.77 9.06
CA SER A 265 -12.30 9.17 9.35
C SER A 265 -11.51 10.14 8.48
N PRO A 266 -12.07 11.30 8.08
CA PRO A 266 -11.30 12.31 7.37
C PRO A 266 -10.03 12.75 8.11
N GLY A 267 -8.95 12.92 7.36
CA GLY A 267 -7.61 13.20 7.89
C GLY A 267 -6.83 11.96 8.33
N SER A 268 -7.49 10.80 8.50
CA SER A 268 -6.81 9.54 8.81
C SER A 268 -6.19 8.89 7.57
N VAL A 269 -5.16 8.08 7.81
CA VAL A 269 -4.42 7.35 6.77
C VAL A 269 -4.96 5.92 6.65
N LEU A 270 -5.18 5.47 5.42
CA LEU A 270 -5.39 4.07 5.07
C LEU A 270 -4.13 3.56 4.37
N PHE A 271 -3.40 2.65 5.01
CA PHE A 271 -2.17 2.06 4.50
C PHE A 271 -2.40 0.58 4.14
N LEU A 272 -2.27 0.24 2.87
CA LEU A 272 -2.49 -1.09 2.34
C LEU A 272 -1.18 -1.65 1.79
N MET A 273 -0.90 -2.90 2.13
CA MET A 273 0.12 -3.68 1.46
C MET A 273 -0.30 -5.13 1.34
N ASP A 274 -0.32 -5.64 0.11
CA ASP A 274 -0.82 -6.98 -0.19
C ASP A 274 -0.04 -7.58 -1.38
N ASP A 275 -0.33 -8.84 -1.71
CA ASP A 275 0.33 -9.57 -2.78
C ASP A 275 0.14 -8.91 -4.16
N ALA A 276 1.20 -8.83 -4.95
CA ALA A 276 1.21 -8.12 -6.24
C ALA A 276 0.59 -8.92 -7.40
N THR A 277 -0.55 -9.56 -7.17
CA THR A 277 -1.33 -10.24 -8.20
C THR A 277 -2.44 -9.34 -8.74
N ILE A 278 -2.84 -9.59 -9.98
CA ILE A 278 -3.81 -8.75 -10.70
C ILE A 278 -5.17 -8.81 -9.98
N GLU A 279 -5.57 -10.00 -9.58
CA GLU A 279 -6.82 -10.29 -8.89
C GLU A 279 -6.90 -9.58 -7.55
N VAL A 280 -5.79 -9.55 -6.79
CA VAL A 280 -5.69 -8.82 -5.53
C VAL A 280 -5.80 -7.32 -5.78
N MET A 281 -5.05 -6.78 -6.74
CA MET A 281 -5.12 -5.35 -7.08
C MET A 281 -6.51 -4.92 -7.56
N GLN A 282 -7.25 -5.79 -8.27
CA GLN A 282 -8.62 -5.55 -8.71
C GLN A 282 -9.63 -5.41 -7.57
N VAL A 283 -9.39 -6.02 -6.42
CA VAL A 283 -10.21 -5.81 -5.21
C VAL A 283 -10.04 -4.38 -4.68
N PHE A 284 -8.82 -3.87 -4.73
CA PHE A 284 -8.45 -2.56 -4.18
C PHE A 284 -8.54 -1.43 -5.20
N GLN A 285 -9.65 -1.36 -5.94
CA GLN A 285 -9.94 -0.36 -6.98
C GLN A 285 -8.99 -0.42 -8.20
N GLY A 286 -8.52 -1.62 -8.54
CA GLY A 286 -7.76 -1.88 -9.76
C GLY A 286 -6.39 -1.21 -9.76
N TYR A 287 -5.83 -1.02 -10.95
CA TYR A 287 -4.50 -0.45 -11.15
C TYR A 287 -4.43 1.03 -10.80
N LEU A 288 -5.51 1.78 -10.96
CA LEU A 288 -5.50 3.21 -10.66
C LEU A 288 -5.47 3.50 -9.15
N GLY A 289 -5.90 2.54 -8.31
CA GLY A 289 -5.91 2.73 -6.86
C GLY A 289 -6.74 3.93 -6.41
N ARG A 290 -7.67 4.41 -7.24
CA ARG A 290 -8.51 5.56 -6.92
C ARG A 290 -9.64 5.11 -6.02
N LEU A 291 -9.64 5.63 -4.80
CA LEU A 291 -10.62 5.29 -3.78
C LEU A 291 -11.48 6.51 -3.49
N HIS A 292 -12.80 6.37 -3.58
CA HIS A 292 -13.72 7.51 -3.46
C HIS A 292 -13.57 8.21 -2.09
N GLY A 293 -13.45 9.54 -2.12
CA GLY A 293 -13.23 10.39 -0.95
C GLY A 293 -11.87 10.20 -0.28
N HIS A 294 -10.90 9.61 -0.97
CA HIS A 294 -9.54 9.41 -0.50
C HIS A 294 -8.52 9.96 -1.50
N ASN A 295 -7.50 10.66 -0.98
CA ASN A 295 -6.37 11.10 -1.77
C ASN A 295 -5.25 10.07 -1.67
N LEU A 296 -4.87 9.48 -2.81
CA LEU A 296 -3.71 8.59 -2.89
C LEU A 296 -2.43 9.43 -2.73
N LEU A 297 -1.65 9.13 -1.71
CA LEU A 297 -0.41 9.85 -1.37
C LEU A 297 0.85 9.06 -1.69
N PHE A 298 0.74 7.74 -1.75
CA PHE A 298 1.87 6.86 -2.00
C PHE A 298 1.40 5.60 -2.70
N GLU A 299 2.11 5.21 -3.75
CA GLU A 299 1.89 3.96 -4.45
C GLU A 299 3.22 3.36 -4.90
N VAL A 300 3.39 2.08 -4.63
CA VAL A 300 4.43 1.23 -5.22
C VAL A 300 3.72 0.07 -5.90
N ALA A 301 3.69 0.09 -7.23
CA ALA A 301 3.14 -0.99 -8.03
C ALA A 301 4.17 -2.13 -8.11
N CYS A 302 3.86 -3.28 -7.50
CA CYS A 302 4.59 -4.54 -7.61
C CYS A 302 6.12 -4.42 -7.43
N ARG A 303 6.59 -4.57 -6.20
CA ARG A 303 8.02 -4.59 -5.87
C ARG A 303 8.36 -5.86 -5.11
N LEU A 304 9.43 -6.52 -5.55
CA LEU A 304 10.07 -7.58 -4.79
C LEU A 304 10.78 -6.94 -3.59
N HIS A 305 10.22 -7.12 -2.40
CA HIS A 305 10.89 -6.78 -1.14
C HIS A 305 11.75 -7.97 -0.72
N THR A 306 13.00 -7.73 -0.34
CA THR A 306 13.92 -8.78 0.12
C THR A 306 14.57 -8.36 1.43
N LEU A 307 14.72 -9.32 2.35
CA LEU A 307 15.56 -9.13 3.53
C LEU A 307 17.02 -8.99 3.14
N GLN A 308 17.73 -8.14 3.89
CA GLN A 308 19.17 -7.97 3.73
C GLN A 308 19.91 -9.23 4.17
N LEU A 309 21.01 -9.57 3.47
CA LEU A 309 21.80 -10.78 3.74
C LEU A 309 22.25 -10.92 5.21
N PRO A 310 22.69 -9.85 5.92
CA PRO A 310 23.03 -9.94 7.34
C PRO A 310 21.84 -10.38 8.21
N ALA A 311 20.64 -9.88 7.95
CA ALA A 311 19.44 -10.26 8.69
C ALA A 311 19.06 -11.73 8.41
N VAL A 312 19.21 -12.19 7.16
CA VAL A 312 19.03 -13.61 6.79
C VAL A 312 20.03 -14.50 7.52
N LYS A 313 21.31 -14.12 7.56
CA LYS A 313 22.36 -14.84 8.31
C LYS A 313 22.06 -14.85 9.81
N ARG A 314 21.63 -13.72 10.38
CA ARG A 314 21.28 -13.62 11.80
C ARG A 314 20.09 -14.51 12.13
N HIS A 315 19.05 -14.46 11.32
CA HIS A 315 17.90 -15.34 11.44
C HIS A 315 18.33 -16.80 11.42
N TYR A 316 19.12 -17.20 10.42
CA TYR A 316 19.64 -18.56 10.37
C TYR A 316 20.44 -18.93 11.63
N GLY A 317 21.32 -18.07 12.11
CA GLY A 317 22.14 -18.31 13.31
C GLY A 317 21.34 -18.39 14.62
N LEU A 318 20.24 -17.65 14.74
CA LEU A 318 19.34 -17.70 15.91
C LEU A 318 18.50 -18.97 15.88
N TYR A 319 17.84 -19.26 14.76
CA TYR A 319 16.79 -20.29 14.71
C TYR A 319 17.29 -21.69 14.33
N SER A 320 18.45 -21.81 13.67
CA SER A 320 19.06 -23.13 13.37
C SER A 320 19.38 -23.94 14.63
N LYS A 321 19.49 -23.30 15.79
CA LYS A 321 19.71 -23.95 17.09
C LYS A 321 18.47 -24.64 17.65
N HIS A 322 17.28 -24.22 17.23
CA HIS A 322 16.01 -24.60 17.87
C HIS A 322 15.04 -25.30 16.92
N LEU A 323 15.22 -25.14 15.62
CA LEU A 323 14.35 -25.70 14.57
C LEU A 323 15.25 -26.43 13.56
N ILE A 324 15.76 -27.59 14.00
CA ILE A 324 16.80 -28.34 13.32
C ILE A 324 16.12 -29.16 12.22
N SER A 325 15.76 -28.54 11.09
CA SER A 325 15.57 -29.15 9.75
C SER A 325 14.47 -28.52 8.89
N THR A 326 13.60 -27.67 9.45
CA THR A 326 12.29 -27.40 8.84
C THR A 326 12.08 -25.95 8.37
N GLY A 327 12.86 -25.54 7.36
CA GLY A 327 12.50 -24.43 6.48
C GLY A 327 13.03 -23.04 6.82
N MET A 328 13.46 -22.35 5.76
CA MET A 328 13.91 -20.96 5.80
C MET A 328 12.71 -20.04 6.03
N CYS A 329 12.87 -18.98 6.82
CA CYS A 329 11.90 -17.89 6.82
C CYS A 329 11.70 -17.35 5.40
N ASN A 330 10.55 -16.73 5.17
CA ASN A 330 10.35 -15.91 4.00
C ASN A 330 11.39 -14.79 4.05
N THR A 331 12.24 -14.78 3.02
CA THR A 331 13.28 -13.76 2.82
C THR A 331 12.87 -12.74 1.78
N PHE A 332 11.72 -12.94 1.12
CA PHE A 332 11.18 -12.01 0.16
C PHE A 332 9.66 -12.08 0.06
N PHE A 333 9.05 -11.00 -0.42
CA PHE A 333 7.67 -10.95 -0.86
C PHE A 333 7.54 -10.10 -2.12
N GLU A 334 6.64 -10.50 -3.02
CA GLU A 334 6.21 -9.67 -4.15
C GLU A 334 4.96 -8.88 -3.72
N LEU A 335 5.13 -7.61 -3.38
CA LEU A 335 4.08 -6.79 -2.76
C LEU A 335 3.75 -5.56 -3.61
N PHE A 336 2.52 -5.09 -3.52
CA PHE A 336 2.22 -3.69 -3.86
C PHE A 336 1.84 -2.94 -2.58
N CYS A 337 2.07 -1.63 -2.59
CA CYS A 337 1.77 -0.77 -1.47
C CYS A 337 0.97 0.44 -1.93
N ARG A 338 -0.04 0.83 -1.16
CA ARG A 338 -0.81 2.07 -1.35
C ARG A 338 -1.10 2.74 -0.02
N ALA A 339 -0.94 4.05 0.02
CA ALA A 339 -1.35 4.85 1.16
C ALA A 339 -2.28 5.97 0.70
N TRP A 340 -3.42 6.08 1.36
CA TRP A 340 -4.39 7.14 1.14
C TRP A 340 -4.60 7.96 2.39
N VAL A 341 -4.98 9.23 2.22
CA VAL A 341 -5.60 10.03 3.29
C VAL A 341 -7.07 10.24 2.96
N ARG A 342 -7.95 9.96 3.92
CA ARG A 342 -9.38 10.24 3.78
C ARG A 342 -9.60 11.76 3.75
N THR A 343 -10.43 12.22 2.83
CA THR A 343 -10.80 13.63 2.69
C THR A 343 -12.24 13.87 3.13
N ASN A 344 -12.58 15.14 3.37
CA ASN A 344 -13.98 15.56 3.57
C ASN A 344 -14.79 15.60 2.27
N GLU A 345 -14.16 15.40 1.12
CA GLU A 345 -14.83 15.54 -0.17
C GLU A 345 -15.68 14.30 -0.49
N SER A 346 -16.99 14.50 -0.58
CA SER A 346 -17.92 13.53 -1.17
C SER A 346 -17.88 13.67 -2.70
N PHE A 347 -16.80 13.21 -3.34
CA PHE A 347 -16.65 13.39 -4.79
C PHE A 347 -17.54 12.45 -5.61
N LEU A 348 -18.74 12.88 -5.98
CA LEU A 348 -19.54 12.26 -7.04
C LEU A 348 -18.80 12.41 -8.38
N HIS A 349 -18.01 11.42 -8.79
CA HIS A 349 -17.63 11.30 -10.20
C HIS A 349 -18.43 10.18 -10.86
N THR A 350 -19.27 10.59 -11.81
CA THR A 350 -19.85 9.77 -12.87
C THR A 350 -18.73 9.22 -13.76
N GLY A 351 -18.66 7.90 -13.92
CA GLY A 351 -17.51 7.13 -14.41
C GLY A 351 -17.06 7.29 -15.86
N SER A 352 -17.49 8.30 -16.62
CA SER A 352 -17.28 8.37 -18.08
C SER A 352 -15.83 8.62 -18.51
N HIS A 353 -15.00 9.33 -17.74
CA HIS A 353 -13.60 9.61 -18.11
C HIS A 353 -12.64 8.46 -17.74
N LEU A 354 -13.06 7.55 -16.85
CA LEU A 354 -12.27 6.36 -16.49
C LEU A 354 -12.42 5.26 -17.53
N GLU A 355 -13.61 5.14 -18.13
CA GLU A 355 -13.92 4.18 -19.19
C GLU A 355 -13.01 4.32 -20.43
N SER A 356 -12.46 5.50 -20.70
CA SER A 356 -11.56 5.71 -21.84
C SER A 356 -10.14 5.14 -21.64
N PHE A 357 -9.67 4.97 -20.40
CA PHE A 357 -8.35 4.38 -20.09
C PHE A 357 -8.43 2.87 -19.80
N VAL A 358 -9.62 2.36 -19.45
CA VAL A 358 -9.85 0.93 -19.19
C VAL A 358 -9.34 0.02 -20.32
N PRO A 359 -9.51 0.33 -21.63
CA PRO A 359 -9.00 -0.52 -22.70
C PRO A 359 -7.47 -0.59 -22.77
N GLN A 360 -6.78 0.54 -22.55
CA GLN A 360 -5.32 0.58 -22.55
C GLN A 360 -4.73 -0.17 -21.36
N ILE A 361 -5.34 0.01 -20.17
CA ILE A 361 -4.97 -0.71 -18.96
C ILE A 361 -5.23 -2.20 -19.15
N LYS A 362 -6.40 -2.63 -19.66
CA LYS A 362 -6.69 -4.04 -19.96
C LYS A 362 -5.73 -4.66 -20.97
N LYS A 363 -5.27 -3.89 -21.96
CA LYS A 363 -4.27 -4.36 -22.93
C LYS A 363 -2.91 -4.58 -22.26
N ALA A 364 -2.47 -3.65 -21.41
CA ALA A 364 -1.24 -3.77 -20.64
C ALA A 364 -1.32 -4.90 -19.60
N GLU A 365 -2.48 -5.10 -18.95
CA GLU A 365 -2.77 -6.20 -18.03
C GLU A 365 -2.59 -7.56 -18.71
N LYS A 366 -3.22 -7.73 -19.87
CA LYS A 366 -3.14 -8.97 -20.66
C LYS A 366 -1.69 -9.27 -21.06
N SER A 367 -0.96 -8.25 -21.51
CA SER A 367 0.45 -8.37 -21.89
C SER A 367 1.33 -8.75 -20.68
N LEU A 368 1.10 -8.12 -19.52
CA LEU A 368 1.82 -8.42 -18.28
C LEU A 368 1.56 -9.86 -17.80
N GLU A 369 0.32 -10.34 -17.92
CA GLU A 369 -0.08 -11.69 -17.52
C GLU A 369 0.53 -12.75 -18.43
N GLU A 370 0.51 -12.52 -19.75
CA GLU A 370 1.22 -13.34 -20.75
C GLU A 370 2.73 -13.41 -20.44
N LYS A 371 3.36 -12.29 -20.07
CA LYS A 371 4.78 -12.24 -19.69
C LYS A 371 5.08 -12.87 -18.34
N LYS A 372 4.19 -12.77 -17.33
CA LYS A 372 4.33 -13.48 -16.04
C LYS A 372 4.24 -14.99 -16.21
N ALA A 373 3.31 -15.46 -17.04
CA ALA A 373 3.20 -16.86 -17.41
C ALA A 373 4.48 -17.34 -18.10
N TRP A 374 5.01 -16.54 -19.03
CA TRP A 374 6.28 -16.80 -19.71
C TRP A 374 7.48 -16.85 -18.74
N GLN A 375 7.62 -15.88 -17.84
CA GLN A 375 8.67 -15.88 -16.82
C GLN A 375 8.59 -17.10 -15.91
N SER A 376 7.38 -17.55 -15.56
CA SER A 376 7.19 -18.75 -14.73
C SER A 376 7.65 -20.00 -15.47
N GLN A 377 7.37 -20.10 -16.77
CA GLN A 377 7.88 -21.18 -17.63
C GLN A 377 9.41 -21.12 -17.75
N LEU A 378 10.00 -19.93 -17.94
CA LEU A 378 11.46 -19.73 -17.98
C LEU A 378 12.12 -20.13 -16.65
N ARG A 379 11.54 -19.77 -15.50
CA ARG A 379 12.05 -20.18 -14.16
C ARG A 379 12.03 -21.70 -13.99
N LEU A 380 10.94 -22.34 -14.38
CA LEU A 380 10.82 -23.81 -14.34
C LEU A 380 11.88 -24.47 -15.22
N LEU A 381 12.06 -23.95 -16.43
CA LEU A 381 13.04 -24.40 -17.40
C LEU A 381 14.48 -24.21 -16.87
N CYS A 382 14.80 -23.07 -16.27
CA CYS A 382 16.11 -22.83 -15.64
C CYS A 382 16.38 -23.80 -14.47
N ARG A 383 15.36 -24.11 -13.66
CA ARG A 383 15.49 -25.12 -12.58
C ARG A 383 15.71 -26.52 -13.13
N GLN A 384 15.01 -26.90 -14.19
CA GLN A 384 15.16 -28.21 -14.84
C GLN A 384 16.55 -28.35 -15.47
N LEU A 385 17.03 -27.30 -16.14
CA LEU A 385 18.37 -27.23 -16.71
C LEU A 385 19.48 -27.25 -15.64
N GLY A 386 19.22 -26.71 -14.44
CA GLY A 386 20.13 -26.79 -13.30
C GLY A 386 20.32 -28.20 -12.72
N ASN A 387 19.41 -29.13 -13.05
CA ASN A 387 19.45 -30.53 -12.62
C ASN A 387 19.87 -31.47 -13.76
N ASP A 388 20.58 -30.96 -14.78
CA ASP A 388 21.05 -31.67 -15.99
C ASP A 388 19.95 -32.38 -16.80
N LYS A 389 18.67 -32.08 -16.53
CA LYS A 389 17.55 -32.56 -17.34
C LYS A 389 17.29 -31.55 -18.47
N ILE A 390 17.12 -32.06 -19.68
CA ILE A 390 16.67 -31.26 -20.82
C ILE A 390 15.13 -31.28 -20.78
N PRO A 391 14.46 -30.18 -20.41
CA PRO A 391 13.02 -30.18 -20.43
C PRO A 391 12.48 -30.14 -21.86
N GLU A 392 11.34 -30.80 -22.04
CA GLU A 392 10.60 -30.78 -23.30
C GLU A 392 10.16 -29.34 -23.60
N GLY A 393 10.36 -28.88 -24.83
CA GLY A 393 10.03 -27.50 -25.26
C GLY A 393 11.09 -26.42 -24.96
N TRP A 394 12.26 -26.76 -24.41
CA TRP A 394 13.28 -25.73 -24.11
C TRP A 394 13.83 -25.01 -25.34
N ARG A 395 13.92 -25.72 -26.47
CA ARG A 395 14.34 -25.16 -27.77
C ARG A 395 13.41 -24.04 -28.19
N ASP A 396 12.10 -24.27 -28.09
CA ASP A 396 11.08 -23.30 -28.50
C ASP A 396 11.10 -22.07 -27.59
N CYS A 397 11.30 -22.28 -26.29
CA CYS A 397 11.48 -21.19 -25.33
C CYS A 397 12.69 -20.31 -25.66
N PHE A 398 13.84 -20.96 -25.87
CA PHE A 398 15.09 -20.31 -26.22
C PHE A 398 15.00 -19.51 -27.53
N VAL A 399 14.41 -20.10 -28.57
CA VAL A 399 14.23 -19.48 -29.87
C VAL A 399 13.28 -18.30 -29.81
N THR A 400 12.18 -18.41 -29.05
CA THR A 400 11.19 -17.34 -28.89
C THR A 400 11.79 -16.13 -28.18
N GLU A 401 12.49 -16.36 -27.07
CA GLU A 401 13.11 -15.27 -26.31
C GLU A 401 14.21 -14.55 -27.12
N MET A 402 15.06 -15.30 -27.83
CA MET A 402 16.07 -14.67 -28.69
C MET A 402 15.46 -13.92 -29.88
N LYS A 403 14.28 -14.35 -30.38
CA LYS A 403 13.51 -13.57 -31.37
C LYS A 403 12.98 -12.28 -30.78
N ASN A 404 12.47 -12.31 -29.54
CA ASN A 404 12.00 -11.11 -28.83
C ASN A 404 13.12 -10.08 -28.65
N GLN A 405 14.34 -10.56 -28.39
CA GLN A 405 15.57 -9.74 -28.36
C GLN A 405 16.08 -9.33 -29.75
N ARG A 406 15.30 -9.55 -30.81
CA ARG A 406 15.63 -9.21 -32.21
C ARG A 406 16.92 -9.85 -32.71
N CYS A 407 17.32 -11.02 -32.19
CA CYS A 407 18.48 -11.74 -32.69
C CYS A 407 18.21 -12.31 -34.10
N SER A 408 19.22 -12.31 -34.97
CA SER A 408 19.10 -12.89 -36.30
C SER A 408 18.94 -14.41 -36.24
N LYS A 409 18.18 -15.01 -37.17
CA LYS A 409 17.98 -16.48 -37.27
C LYS A 409 19.31 -17.26 -37.23
N LYS A 410 20.35 -16.73 -37.89
CA LYS A 410 21.69 -17.33 -37.93
C LYS A 410 22.38 -17.32 -36.57
N ARG A 411 22.23 -16.25 -35.78
CA ARG A 411 22.73 -16.16 -34.41
C ARG A 411 21.97 -17.13 -33.50
N ILE A 412 20.65 -17.16 -33.60
CA ILE A 412 19.79 -18.08 -32.83
C ILE A 412 20.23 -19.53 -33.01
N GLN A 413 20.37 -19.99 -34.27
CA GLN A 413 20.77 -21.37 -34.55
C GLN A 413 22.17 -21.70 -34.02
N ARG A 414 23.14 -20.78 -34.15
CA ARG A 414 24.50 -20.98 -33.64
C ARG A 414 24.52 -21.13 -32.13
N THR A 415 23.82 -20.24 -31.42
CA THR A 415 23.77 -20.25 -29.96
C THR A 415 23.01 -21.47 -29.44
N LEU A 416 21.91 -21.85 -30.10
CA LEU A 416 21.16 -23.05 -29.77
C LEU A 416 22.01 -24.32 -29.93
N ASN A 417 22.69 -24.46 -31.08
CA ASN A 417 23.58 -25.59 -31.33
C ASN A 417 24.75 -25.66 -30.32
N ALA A 418 25.26 -24.51 -29.87
CA ALA A 418 26.31 -24.45 -28.85
C ALA A 418 25.77 -24.88 -27.47
N ALA A 419 24.59 -24.38 -27.07
CA ALA A 419 23.91 -24.76 -25.84
C ALA A 419 23.47 -26.23 -25.82
N GLU A 420 23.21 -26.84 -26.98
CA GLU A 420 22.91 -28.27 -27.08
C GLU A 420 24.12 -29.15 -26.80
N LYS A 421 25.29 -28.73 -27.27
CA LYS A 421 26.54 -29.48 -27.14
C LYS A 421 27.20 -29.30 -25.77
N ASP A 422 26.97 -28.17 -25.11
CA ASP A 422 27.62 -27.82 -23.85
C ASP A 422 26.57 -27.45 -22.77
N PRO A 423 26.39 -28.32 -21.75
CA PRO A 423 25.50 -28.07 -20.61
C PRO A 423 25.84 -26.79 -19.83
N HIS A 424 27.11 -26.41 -19.75
CA HIS A 424 27.55 -25.20 -19.05
C HIS A 424 27.11 -23.94 -19.79
N LEU A 425 27.29 -23.91 -21.12
CA LEU A 425 26.78 -22.82 -21.96
C LEU A 425 25.25 -22.76 -21.91
N ARG A 426 24.56 -23.90 -21.87
CA ARG A 426 23.11 -23.95 -21.71
C ARG A 426 22.64 -23.25 -20.44
N LYS A 427 23.33 -23.48 -19.32
CA LYS A 427 23.04 -22.84 -18.03
C LYS A 427 23.31 -21.32 -18.06
N ILE A 428 24.41 -20.90 -18.69
CA ILE A 428 24.74 -19.48 -18.86
C ILE A 428 23.66 -18.78 -19.66
N TYR A 429 23.24 -19.35 -20.80
CA TYR A 429 22.21 -18.72 -21.62
C TYR A 429 20.84 -18.71 -20.94
N ALA A 430 20.46 -19.77 -20.23
CA ALA A 430 19.21 -19.79 -19.46
C ALA A 430 19.14 -18.65 -18.44
N ASN A 431 20.24 -18.38 -17.72
CA ASN A 431 20.35 -17.27 -16.79
C ASN A 431 20.31 -15.89 -17.47
N GLN A 432 20.93 -15.75 -18.66
CA GLN A 432 20.87 -14.51 -19.44
C GLN A 432 19.47 -14.21 -19.96
N LEU A 433 18.74 -15.23 -20.41
CA LEU A 433 17.34 -15.11 -20.86
C LEU A 433 16.42 -14.70 -19.70
N MET A 434 16.64 -15.25 -18.50
CA MET A 434 15.95 -14.83 -17.28
C MET A 434 16.17 -13.35 -16.96
N PHE A 435 17.39 -12.83 -17.14
CA PHE A 435 17.70 -11.44 -16.88
C PHE A 435 17.07 -10.48 -17.92
N ALA A 436 17.10 -10.85 -19.20
CA ALA A 436 16.47 -10.06 -20.26
C ALA A 436 14.94 -9.99 -20.11
N SER A 437 14.29 -11.12 -19.84
CA SER A 437 12.85 -11.17 -19.59
C SER A 437 12.42 -10.34 -18.36
N TYR A 438 13.30 -10.19 -17.37
CA TYR A 438 13.06 -9.31 -16.22
C TYR A 438 13.15 -7.82 -16.61
N GLN A 439 14.05 -7.44 -17.51
CA GLN A 439 14.13 -6.05 -18.00
C GLN A 439 12.89 -5.65 -18.81
N ASP A 440 12.41 -6.53 -19.69
CA ASP A 440 11.18 -6.29 -20.47
C ASP A 440 9.94 -6.13 -19.58
N PHE A 441 9.89 -6.83 -18.45
CA PHE A 441 8.84 -6.68 -17.43
C PHE A 441 8.91 -5.30 -16.74
N LEU A 442 10.11 -4.83 -16.41
CA LEU A 442 10.31 -3.52 -15.80
C LEU A 442 9.92 -2.37 -16.75
N GLU A 443 10.17 -2.52 -18.04
CA GLU A 443 9.84 -1.51 -19.06
C GLU A 443 8.31 -1.34 -19.21
N GLU A 444 7.56 -2.43 -19.26
CA GLU A 444 6.11 -2.37 -19.38
C GLU A 444 5.42 -1.90 -18.07
N ALA A 445 6.01 -2.24 -16.91
CA ALA A 445 5.61 -1.64 -15.64
C ALA A 445 5.83 -0.11 -15.63
N ARG A 446 6.89 0.40 -16.30
CA ARG A 446 7.10 1.85 -16.49
C ARG A 446 6.06 2.45 -17.43
N GLU A 447 5.70 1.77 -18.52
CA GLU A 447 4.64 2.26 -19.43
C GLU A 447 3.30 2.43 -18.70
N ILE A 448 2.91 1.45 -17.87
CA ILE A 448 1.71 1.56 -17.02
C ILE A 448 1.83 2.76 -16.08
N ARG A 449 3.00 2.98 -15.48
CA ARG A 449 3.26 4.13 -14.60
C ARG A 449 3.13 5.46 -15.34
N ASN A 450 3.65 5.55 -16.57
CA ASN A 450 3.58 6.75 -17.39
C ASN A 450 2.13 7.06 -17.81
N ALA A 451 1.39 6.07 -18.29
CA ALA A 451 -0.02 6.22 -18.65
C ALA A 451 -0.88 6.70 -17.47
N ARG A 452 -0.56 6.27 -16.24
CA ARG A 452 -1.20 6.79 -15.02
C ARG A 452 -0.84 8.24 -14.74
N LYS A 453 0.44 8.60 -14.85
CA LYS A 453 0.90 9.99 -14.65
C LYS A 453 0.18 10.94 -15.60
N GLU A 454 0.02 10.54 -16.86
CA GLU A 454 -0.77 11.29 -17.85
C GLU A 454 -2.25 11.39 -17.45
N SER A 455 -2.85 10.30 -16.96
CA SER A 455 -4.24 10.30 -16.46
C SER A 455 -4.42 11.22 -15.24
N ASP A 456 -3.44 11.28 -14.34
CA ASP A 456 -3.48 12.13 -13.15
C ASP A 456 -3.28 13.60 -13.49
N GLU A 457 -2.40 13.94 -14.43
CA GLU A 457 -2.26 15.31 -14.94
C GLU A 457 -3.53 15.76 -15.67
N ALA A 458 -4.13 14.88 -16.49
CA ALA A 458 -5.42 15.16 -17.13
C ALA A 458 -6.53 15.44 -16.09
N LEU A 459 -6.56 14.66 -15.01
CA LEU A 459 -7.51 14.88 -13.91
C LEU A 459 -7.24 16.20 -13.17
N LYS A 460 -5.97 16.55 -12.93
CA LYS A 460 -5.61 17.86 -12.34
C LYS A 460 -6.07 19.01 -13.22
N ASP A 461 -5.91 18.89 -14.53
CA ASP A 461 -6.37 19.89 -15.49
C ASP A 461 -7.89 19.99 -15.53
N GLU A 462 -8.61 18.87 -15.45
CA GLU A 462 -10.06 18.87 -15.32
C GLU A 462 -10.52 19.55 -14.02
N LYS A 463 -9.87 19.24 -12.88
CA LYS A 463 -10.10 19.94 -11.61
C LYS A 463 -9.87 21.45 -11.72
N ARG A 464 -8.80 21.88 -12.40
CA ARG A 464 -8.55 23.30 -12.67
C ARG A 464 -9.67 23.91 -13.51
N LYS A 465 -10.09 23.23 -14.58
CA LYS A 465 -11.18 23.70 -15.45
C LYS A 465 -12.50 23.83 -14.69
N ASP A 466 -12.83 22.87 -13.84
CA ASP A 466 -14.05 22.89 -13.04
C ASP A 466 -14.01 23.97 -11.96
N PHE A 467 -12.88 24.14 -11.28
CA PHE A 467 -12.65 25.27 -10.39
C PHE A 467 -12.87 26.61 -11.10
N TYR A 468 -12.29 26.81 -12.28
CA TYR A 468 -12.50 28.03 -13.07
C TYR A 468 -13.93 28.19 -13.59
N ARG A 469 -14.66 27.10 -13.84
CA ARG A 469 -16.09 27.15 -14.19
C ARG A 469 -16.93 27.57 -12.97
N MET A 470 -16.70 26.98 -11.80
CA MET A 470 -17.38 27.35 -10.56
C MET A 470 -17.11 28.81 -10.19
N LYS A 471 -15.84 29.25 -10.27
CA LYS A 471 -15.46 30.65 -10.01
C LYS A 471 -16.18 31.62 -10.95
N ARG A 472 -16.18 31.35 -12.26
CA ARG A 472 -16.90 32.17 -13.25
C ARG A 472 -18.40 32.25 -12.97
N ARG A 473 -19.02 31.15 -12.55
CA ARG A 473 -20.43 31.12 -12.16
C ARG A 473 -20.70 31.98 -10.93
N ALA A 474 -19.86 31.85 -9.90
CA ALA A 474 -19.98 32.66 -8.69
C ALA A 474 -19.79 34.16 -8.97
N ASP A 475 -18.82 34.52 -9.83
CA ASP A 475 -18.60 35.90 -10.24
C ASP A 475 -19.80 36.47 -11.03
N PHE A 476 -20.40 35.68 -11.92
CA PHE A 476 -21.61 36.05 -12.65
C PHE A 476 -22.84 36.23 -11.73
N GLU A 477 -23.04 35.31 -10.80
CA GLU A 477 -24.11 35.39 -9.80
C GLU A 477 -23.93 36.65 -8.93
N ARG A 478 -22.70 36.94 -8.48
CA ARG A 478 -22.37 38.16 -7.75
C ARG A 478 -22.68 39.43 -8.54
N GLN A 479 -22.26 39.52 -9.81
CA GLN A 479 -22.57 40.67 -10.67
C GLN A 479 -24.07 40.86 -10.84
N THR A 480 -24.82 39.77 -10.97
CA THR A 480 -26.29 39.80 -11.06
C THR A 480 -26.91 40.35 -9.77
N TYR A 481 -26.45 39.90 -8.60
CA TYR A 481 -26.88 40.43 -7.31
C TYR A 481 -26.55 41.92 -7.14
N GLU A 482 -25.33 42.34 -7.49
CA GLU A 482 -24.90 43.75 -7.42
C GLU A 482 -25.79 44.64 -8.31
N SER A 483 -26.10 44.19 -9.54
CA SER A 483 -27.02 44.89 -10.45
C SER A 483 -28.45 44.98 -9.89
N CYS A 484 -28.98 43.90 -9.31
CA CYS A 484 -30.28 43.90 -8.66
C CYS A 484 -30.35 44.89 -7.48
N ILE A 485 -29.31 44.94 -6.66
CA ILE A 485 -29.20 45.90 -5.53
C ILE A 485 -29.18 47.34 -6.05
N GLN A 486 -28.36 47.64 -7.06
CA GLN A 486 -28.29 48.97 -7.67
C GLN A 486 -29.64 49.41 -8.24
N ASN A 487 -30.34 48.52 -8.95
CA ASN A 487 -31.68 48.80 -9.48
C ASN A 487 -32.71 49.06 -8.36
N LEU A 488 -32.64 48.31 -7.25
CA LEU A 488 -33.49 48.52 -6.09
C LEU A 488 -33.22 49.90 -5.45
N LEU A 489 -31.95 50.24 -5.25
CA LEU A 489 -31.54 51.54 -4.68
C LEU A 489 -32.02 52.70 -5.55
N GLN A 490 -31.85 52.63 -6.88
CA GLN A 490 -32.36 53.64 -7.80
C GLN A 490 -33.89 53.79 -7.73
N ARG A 491 -34.63 52.69 -7.59
CA ARG A 491 -36.10 52.73 -7.39
C ARG A 491 -36.49 53.39 -6.07
N LEU A 492 -35.77 53.09 -5.00
CA LEU A 492 -36.01 53.71 -3.69
C LEU A 492 -35.71 55.21 -3.71
N GLU A 493 -34.63 55.64 -4.37
CA GLU A 493 -34.31 57.06 -4.56
C GLU A 493 -35.38 57.79 -5.37
N ARG A 494 -35.82 57.22 -6.51
CA ARG A 494 -36.93 57.77 -7.30
C ARG A 494 -38.21 57.90 -6.48
N ASN A 495 -38.53 56.90 -5.66
CA ASN A 495 -39.70 56.91 -4.79
C ASN A 495 -39.62 57.92 -3.64
N LYS A 496 -38.42 58.23 -3.13
CA LYS A 496 -38.22 59.33 -2.19
C LYS A 496 -38.48 60.69 -2.86
N CYS A 497 -37.99 60.88 -4.08
CA CYS A 497 -38.22 62.11 -4.84
C CYS A 497 -39.70 62.33 -5.21
N THR A 498 -40.47 61.28 -5.50
CA THR A 498 -41.90 61.41 -5.83
C THR A 498 -42.81 61.59 -4.61
N LYS A 499 -42.40 61.10 -3.42
CA LYS A 499 -43.13 61.34 -2.16
C LYS A 499 -42.82 62.68 -1.50
N ALA A 500 -41.75 63.37 -1.90
CA ALA A 500 -41.43 64.73 -1.47
C ALA A 500 -42.21 65.80 -2.28
N LYS A 501 -43.49 65.57 -2.57
CA LYS A 501 -44.38 66.69 -2.89
C LYS A 501 -44.70 67.42 -1.59
N PRO A 502 -44.55 68.75 -1.55
CA PRO A 502 -44.80 69.51 -0.34
C PRO A 502 -46.27 69.29 0.05
N MET A 503 -46.45 68.87 1.29
CA MET A 503 -47.70 69.06 2.01
C MET A 503 -47.83 70.58 2.18
N GLU A 504 -48.30 71.27 1.14
CA GLU A 504 -48.71 72.65 1.27
C GLU A 504 -49.85 72.67 2.28
N ALA A 505 -49.61 73.46 3.31
CA ALA A 505 -50.44 73.64 4.47
C ALA A 505 -51.82 74.22 4.08
N PHE A 506 -52.80 73.87 4.90
CA PHE A 506 -54.09 74.52 5.03
C PHE A 506 -53.99 76.05 5.11
#